data_AF-A0A936D9A4-F1
#
_entry.id   AF-A0A936D9A4-F1
#
_cell.length_a   1.000
_cell.length_b   1.000
_cell.length_c   1.000
_cell.angle_alpha   90.00
_cell.angle_beta   90.00
_cell.angle_gamma   90.00
#
_symmetry.space_group_name_H-M   'P 1'
#
loop_
_entity.id
_entity.type
_entity.pdbx_description
1 polymer ?
#
loop_
_entity_poly.entity_id
_entity_poly.type
_entity_poly.pdbx_seq_one_letter_code
_entity_poly.pdbx_strand_id
1 'polypeptide(L)'
;MSGGRFEWRVLGFGTVFGALLHQVGVTDYDAIAKMFLFEDFHLMGVMAVAMVVAGLGLGIVRRARTGPLAAYAAAVQPKPMKPGLLIGAALFGAGWAITGTCPGTGLAQIGEGKIMALFTVLGMLVGAGLYLRFGATLERHLRR
;
A
#
# COMPACT_ATOMS: atom_id res chain seq x y z
N MET A 1 -11.08 -26.86 8.23
CA MET A 1 -11.16 -26.27 9.58
C MET A 1 -9.75 -25.92 10.08
N SER A 2 -9.23 -24.74 9.76
CA SER A 2 -7.95 -24.21 10.27
C SER A 2 -8.02 -22.68 10.40
N GLY A 3 -9.11 -22.17 10.97
CA GLY A 3 -9.37 -20.73 11.07
C GLY A 3 -8.65 -20.04 12.22
N GLY A 4 -8.52 -20.69 13.39
CA GLY A 4 -8.11 -19.99 14.62
C GLY A 4 -6.68 -19.45 14.66
N ARG A 5 -5.67 -20.22 14.23
CA ARG A 5 -4.25 -19.78 14.32
C ARG A 5 -3.81 -18.81 13.22
N PHE A 6 -4.50 -18.78 12.09
CA PHE A 6 -4.15 -17.90 10.99
C PHE A 6 -4.57 -16.47 11.33
N GLU A 7 -5.81 -16.29 11.77
CA GLU A 7 -6.39 -15.00 12.18
C GLU A 7 -5.54 -14.28 13.23
N TRP A 8 -5.11 -14.96 14.30
CA TRP A 8 -4.23 -14.38 15.33
C TRP A 8 -2.87 -13.93 14.81
N ARG A 9 -2.30 -14.65 13.83
CA ARG A 9 -1.03 -14.26 13.20
C ARG A 9 -1.18 -13.03 12.32
N VAL A 10 -2.28 -12.92 11.56
CA VAL A 10 -2.54 -11.74 10.72
C VAL A 10 -2.84 -10.52 11.59
N LEU A 11 -3.63 -10.70 12.65
CA LEU A 11 -3.93 -9.64 13.61
C LEU A 11 -2.67 -9.14 14.30
N GLY A 12 -1.81 -10.03 14.80
CA GLY A 12 -0.55 -9.67 15.44
C GLY A 12 0.41 -8.93 14.50
N PHE A 13 0.55 -9.40 13.26
CA PHE A 13 1.34 -8.68 12.25
C PHE A 13 0.76 -7.29 11.93
N GLY A 14 -0.57 -7.19 11.81
CA GLY A 14 -1.26 -5.92 11.57
C GLY A 14 -1.09 -4.92 12.72
N THR A 15 -1.14 -5.39 13.97
CA THR A 15 -0.93 -4.51 15.14
C THR A 15 0.50 -4.01 15.20
N VAL A 16 1.49 -4.89 14.98
CA VAL A 16 2.90 -4.50 14.94
C VAL A 16 3.17 -3.53 13.80
N PHE A 17 2.60 -3.78 12.60
CA PHE A 17 2.74 -2.88 11.46
C PHE A 17 2.12 -1.50 11.74
N GLY A 18 0.92 -1.46 12.31
CA GLY A 18 0.27 -0.21 12.72
C GLY A 18 1.07 0.55 13.78
N ALA A 19 1.62 -0.14 14.78
CA ALA A 19 2.46 0.47 15.82
C ALA A 19 3.76 1.04 15.25
N LEU A 20 4.38 0.34 14.29
CA LEU A 20 5.56 0.84 13.59
C LEU A 20 5.23 2.08 12.75
N LEU A 21 4.09 2.10 12.05
CA LEU A 21 3.65 3.27 11.30
C LEU A 21 3.43 4.50 12.20
N HIS A 22 2.85 4.29 13.38
CA HIS A 22 2.70 5.32 14.40
C HIS A 22 4.07 5.84 14.89
N GLN A 23 4.99 4.94 15.22
CA GLN A 23 6.34 5.32 15.70
C GLN A 23 7.18 6.07 14.67
N VAL A 24 6.99 5.79 13.37
CA VAL A 24 7.72 6.45 12.28
C VAL A 24 7.10 7.84 11.97
N GLY A 25 5.95 8.19 12.55
CA GLY A 25 5.32 9.50 12.34
C GLY A 25 4.72 9.68 10.93
N VAL A 26 4.54 8.58 10.17
CA VAL A 26 3.92 8.60 8.83
C VAL A 26 2.41 8.89 8.93
N THR A 27 1.85 8.90 10.13
CA THR A 27 0.45 9.22 10.38
C THR A 27 0.18 10.72 10.46
N ASP A 28 1.21 11.58 10.48
CA ASP A 28 1.07 13.03 10.41
C ASP A 28 1.15 13.58 8.98
N TYR A 29 0.12 14.36 8.62
CA TYR A 29 0.01 15.01 7.32
C TYR A 29 1.16 15.99 7.05
N ASP A 30 1.60 16.72 8.09
CA ASP A 30 2.70 17.68 7.98
C ASP A 30 4.03 17.02 7.65
N ALA A 31 4.27 15.80 8.13
CA ALA A 31 5.49 15.05 7.84
C ALA A 31 5.54 14.63 6.37
N ILE A 32 4.39 14.25 5.80
CA ILE A 32 4.27 13.89 4.39
C ILE A 32 4.36 15.14 3.50
N ALA A 33 3.74 16.26 3.90
CA ALA A 33 3.86 17.53 3.19
C ALA A 33 5.32 18.02 3.12
N LYS A 34 6.06 17.93 4.23
CA LYS A 34 7.50 18.30 4.30
C LYS A 34 8.40 17.40 3.46
N MET A 35 8.06 16.11 3.33
CA MET A 35 8.75 15.20 2.42
C MET A 35 8.59 15.63 0.95
N PHE A 36 7.40 16.06 0.55
CA PHE A 36 7.16 16.57 -0.81
C PHE A 36 7.78 17.94 -1.06
N LEU A 37 7.93 18.75 -0.02
CA LEU A 37 8.60 20.05 -0.07
C LEU A 37 10.14 19.94 0.01
N PHE A 38 10.69 18.72 0.10
CA PHE A 38 12.12 18.42 0.24
C PHE A 38 12.79 19.06 1.47
N GLU A 39 12.02 19.42 2.51
CA GLU A 39 12.57 19.93 3.76
C GLU A 39 13.03 18.80 4.69
N ASP A 40 12.36 17.65 4.66
CA ASP A 40 12.66 16.52 5.53
C ASP A 40 12.81 15.21 4.75
N PHE A 41 14.05 14.71 4.71
CA PHE A 41 14.40 13.47 3.99
C PHE A 41 14.16 12.20 4.81
N HIS A 42 13.72 12.31 6.07
CA HIS A 42 13.56 11.17 6.96
C HIS A 42 12.58 10.12 6.38
N LEU A 43 11.36 10.54 6.00
CA LEU A 43 10.36 9.62 5.46
C LEU A 43 10.76 9.02 4.11
N MET A 44 11.43 9.81 3.26
CA MET A 44 11.94 9.33 1.96
C MET A 44 12.98 8.23 2.16
N GLY A 45 13.89 8.41 3.12
CA GLY A 45 14.88 7.41 3.50
C GLY A 45 14.24 6.12 4.04
N VAL A 46 13.25 6.24 4.93
CA VAL A 46 12.52 5.07 5.46
C VAL A 46 11.81 4.30 4.34
N MET A 47 11.12 4.98 3.43
CA MET A 47 10.45 4.34 2.30
C MET A 47 11.46 3.62 1.38
N ALA A 48 12.60 4.25 1.07
CA ALA A 48 13.64 3.66 0.23
C ALA A 48 14.26 2.40 0.86
N VAL A 49 14.61 2.46 2.15
CA VAL A 49 15.14 1.30 2.87
C VAL A 49 14.10 0.19 2.96
N ALA A 50 12.83 0.52 3.27
CA ALA A 50 11.76 -0.46 3.30
C ALA A 50 11.57 -1.16 1.95
N MET A 51 11.62 -0.41 0.84
CA MET A 51 11.56 -0.97 -0.53
C MET A 51 12.72 -1.92 -0.81
N VAL A 52 13.95 -1.54 -0.45
CA VAL A 52 15.14 -2.38 -0.64
C VAL A 52 15.06 -3.65 0.20
N VAL A 53 14.73 -3.53 1.49
CA VAL A 53 14.59 -4.66 2.41
C VAL A 53 13.48 -5.62 1.95
N ALA A 54 12.33 -5.09 1.54
CA ALA A 54 11.23 -5.90 1.01
C ALA A 54 11.64 -6.62 -0.29
N GLY A 55 12.31 -5.92 -1.20
CA GLY A 55 12.81 -6.50 -2.47
C GLY A 55 13.83 -7.62 -2.24
N LEU A 56 14.81 -7.40 -1.37
CA LEU A 56 15.81 -8.38 -0.98
C LEU A 56 15.18 -9.57 -0.26
N GLY A 57 14.27 -9.32 0.68
CA GLY A 57 13.53 -10.36 1.40
C GLY A 57 12.74 -11.26 0.45
N LEU A 58 12.00 -10.67 -0.49
CA LEU A 58 11.26 -11.42 -1.51
C LEU A 58 12.20 -12.21 -2.43
N GLY A 59 13.35 -11.62 -2.80
CA GLY A 59 14.38 -12.27 -3.61
C GLY A 59 14.98 -13.50 -2.92
N ILE A 60 15.31 -13.39 -1.63
CA ILE A 60 15.84 -14.50 -0.81
C ILE A 60 14.80 -15.61 -0.68
N VAL A 61 13.53 -15.27 -0.38
CA VAL A 61 12.45 -16.26 -0.27
C VAL A 61 12.19 -16.98 -1.60
N ARG A 62 12.25 -16.25 -2.72
CA ARG A 62 12.17 -16.86 -4.07
C ARG A 62 13.35 -17.79 -4.37
N ARG A 63 14.56 -17.45 -3.91
CA ARG A 63 15.77 -18.27 -4.10
C ARG A 63 15.72 -19.55 -3.26
N ALA A 64 15.20 -19.47 -2.03
CA ALA A 64 15.17 -20.59 -1.08
C ALA A 64 14.28 -21.76 -1.53
N ARG A 65 13.24 -21.54 -2.35
CA ARG A 65 12.31 -22.55 -2.92
C ARG A 65 11.66 -23.56 -1.94
N THR A 66 11.92 -23.47 -0.64
CA THR A 66 11.45 -24.42 0.37
C THR A 66 10.45 -23.78 1.33
N GLY A 67 9.29 -24.42 1.50
CA GLY A 67 8.26 -24.05 2.47
C GLY A 67 7.06 -23.27 1.90
N PRO A 68 5.96 -23.14 2.67
CA PRO A 68 4.73 -22.48 2.23
C PRO A 68 4.93 -21.02 1.80
N LEU A 69 5.91 -20.31 2.38
CA LEU A 69 6.29 -18.94 2.00
C LEU A 69 6.87 -18.84 0.59
N ALA A 70 7.59 -19.87 0.12
CA ALA A 70 8.14 -19.89 -1.24
C ALA A 70 7.02 -20.03 -2.29
N ALA A 71 5.95 -20.77 -1.98
CA ALA A 71 4.76 -20.86 -2.83
C ALA A 71 4.04 -19.51 -2.95
N TYR A 72 3.91 -18.76 -1.84
CA TYR A 72 3.37 -17.39 -1.87
C TYR A 72 4.28 -16.43 -2.65
N ALA A 73 5.59 -16.49 -2.47
CA ALA A 73 6.54 -15.62 -3.17
C ALA A 73 6.62 -15.92 -4.68
N ALA A 74 6.37 -17.17 -5.08
CA ALA A 74 6.23 -17.58 -6.48
C ALA A 74 4.89 -17.16 -7.09
N ALA A 75 3.83 -17.02 -6.29
CA ALA A 75 2.54 -16.48 -6.71
C ALA A 75 2.56 -14.96 -6.97
N VAL A 76 3.59 -14.24 -6.49
CA VAL A 76 3.83 -12.84 -6.85
C VAL A 76 4.30 -12.79 -8.31
N GLN A 77 3.35 -12.79 -9.23
CA GLN A 77 3.57 -12.61 -10.67
C GLN A 77 3.66 -11.10 -10.98
N PRO A 78 4.60 -10.68 -11.84
CA PRO A 78 4.68 -9.29 -12.27
C PRO A 78 3.37 -8.90 -12.99
N LYS A 79 2.79 -7.77 -12.57
CA LYS A 79 1.62 -7.21 -13.25
C LYS A 79 2.02 -6.86 -14.69
N PRO A 80 1.28 -7.31 -15.73
CA PRO A 80 1.59 -6.93 -17.10
C PRO A 80 1.46 -5.41 -17.26
N MET A 81 2.47 -4.79 -17.86
CA MET A 81 2.49 -3.35 -18.19
C MET A 81 1.44 -3.09 -19.26
N LYS A 82 0.24 -2.69 -18.83
CA LYS A 82 -0.83 -2.20 -19.70
C LYS A 82 -0.81 -0.67 -19.71
N PRO A 83 -1.20 0.00 -20.82
CA PRO A 83 -1.31 1.46 -20.84
C PRO A 83 -2.26 2.01 -19.76
N GLY A 84 -3.29 1.26 -19.39
CA GLY A 84 -4.17 1.61 -18.27
C GLY A 84 -3.48 1.65 -16.90
N LEU A 85 -2.37 0.93 -16.73
CA LEU A 85 -1.58 0.95 -15.49
C LEU A 85 -0.85 2.28 -15.30
N LEU A 86 -0.33 2.87 -16.37
CA LEU A 86 0.34 4.18 -16.33
C LEU A 86 -0.62 5.28 -15.92
N ILE A 87 -1.81 5.31 -16.54
CA ILE A 87 -2.85 6.29 -16.23
C ILE A 87 -3.33 6.10 -14.78
N GLY A 88 -3.58 4.85 -14.37
CA GLY A 88 -3.97 4.55 -12.99
C GLY A 88 -2.90 4.93 -11.97
N ALA A 89 -1.62 4.66 -12.25
CA ALA A 89 -0.51 5.02 -11.37
C ALA A 89 -0.34 6.54 -11.25
N ALA A 90 -0.51 7.29 -12.35
CA ALA A 90 -0.48 8.75 -12.32
C ALA A 90 -1.63 9.34 -11.50
N LEU A 91 -2.86 8.85 -11.69
CA LEU A 91 -4.04 9.26 -10.90
C LEU A 91 -3.87 8.93 -9.41
N PHE A 92 -3.36 7.74 -9.11
CA PHE A 92 -3.12 7.31 -7.73
C PHE A 92 -2.02 8.16 -7.07
N GLY A 93 -0.92 8.42 -7.78
CA GLY A 93 0.17 9.28 -7.30
C GLY A 93 -0.28 10.72 -7.06
N ALA A 94 -1.07 11.29 -7.97
CA ALA A 94 -1.65 12.63 -7.80
C ALA A 94 -2.59 12.69 -6.59
N GLY A 95 -3.46 11.68 -6.42
CA GLY A 95 -4.33 11.59 -5.26
C GLY A 95 -3.55 11.47 -3.94
N TRP A 96 -2.48 10.67 -3.92
CA TRP A 96 -1.60 10.55 -2.77
C TRP A 96 -0.88 11.87 -2.44
N ALA A 97 -0.38 12.59 -3.45
CA ALA A 97 0.28 13.88 -3.26
C ALA A 97 -0.65 14.96 -2.68
N ILE A 98 -1.94 14.96 -3.08
CA ILE A 98 -2.93 15.93 -2.59
C ILE A 98 -3.40 15.58 -1.17
N THR A 99 -3.65 14.30 -0.91
CA THR A 99 -4.25 13.84 0.34
C THR A 99 -3.22 13.54 1.43
N GLY A 100 -1.96 13.35 1.08
CA GLY A 100 -0.90 12.96 2.01
C GLY A 100 -1.23 11.68 2.78
N THR A 101 -2.04 10.77 2.21
CA THR A 101 -2.46 9.54 2.88
C THR A 101 -2.48 8.40 1.88
N CYS A 102 -1.76 7.33 2.17
CA CYS A 102 -1.78 6.09 1.41
C CYS A 102 -2.76 5.09 2.06
N PRO A 103 -3.16 4.00 1.37
CA PRO A 103 -4.15 3.07 1.90
C PRO A 103 -3.71 2.41 3.23
N GLY A 104 -2.41 2.18 3.41
CA GLY A 104 -1.87 1.61 4.65
C GLY A 104 -1.88 2.61 5.82
N THR A 105 -1.47 3.85 5.57
CA THR A 105 -1.46 4.91 6.59
C THR A 105 -2.87 5.38 6.93
N GLY A 106 -3.79 5.39 5.96
CA GLY A 106 -5.18 5.77 6.20
C GLY A 106 -5.87 4.83 7.20
N LEU A 107 -5.61 3.52 7.09
CA LEU A 107 -6.11 2.55 8.07
C LEU A 107 -5.48 2.74 9.45
N ALA A 108 -4.17 3.03 9.52
CA ALA A 108 -3.50 3.33 10.79
C ALA A 108 -4.04 4.63 11.44
N GLN A 109 -4.24 5.68 10.65
CA GLN A 109 -4.80 6.96 11.11
C GLN A 109 -6.26 6.83 11.60
N ILE A 110 -7.07 5.98 10.98
CA ILE A 110 -8.41 5.65 11.50
C ILE A 110 -8.29 4.96 12.87
N GLY A 111 -7.32 4.07 13.04
CA GLY A 111 -7.01 3.44 14.34
C GLY A 111 -6.56 4.43 15.42
N GLU A 112 -5.91 5.53 15.02
CA GLU A 112 -5.54 6.65 15.91
C GLU A 112 -6.69 7.63 16.20
N GLY A 113 -7.83 7.50 15.50
CA GLY A 113 -8.98 8.40 15.68
C GLY A 113 -8.94 9.68 14.84
N LYS A 114 -8.07 9.79 13.83
CA LYS A 114 -8.03 10.94 12.93
C LYS A 114 -9.22 10.90 11.96
N ILE A 115 -10.23 11.73 12.21
CA ILE A 115 -11.49 11.78 11.43
C ILE A 115 -11.24 12.16 9.96
N MET A 116 -10.21 12.96 9.66
CA MET A 116 -9.87 13.35 8.28
C MET A 116 -9.44 12.16 7.42
N ALA A 117 -8.80 11.15 8.02
CA ALA A 117 -8.41 9.93 7.32
C ALA A 117 -9.63 9.12 6.86
N LEU A 118 -10.74 9.15 7.60
CA LEU A 118 -11.97 8.45 7.23
C LEU A 118 -12.51 8.92 5.88
N PHE A 119 -12.51 10.23 5.63
CA PHE A 119 -12.97 10.79 4.35
C PHE A 119 -12.07 10.37 3.19
N THR A 120 -10.74 10.34 3.40
CA THR A 120 -9.80 9.89 2.36
C THR A 120 -9.97 8.41 2.03
N VAL A 121 -10.14 7.56 3.05
CA VAL A 121 -10.36 6.12 2.87
C VAL A 121 -11.71 5.85 2.22
N LEU A 122 -12.77 6.57 2.59
CA LEU A 122 -14.06 6.49 1.91
C LEU A 122 -13.94 6.88 0.43
N GLY A 123 -13.21 7.95 0.12
CA GLY A 123 -12.91 8.35 -1.26
C GLY A 123 -12.16 7.26 -2.04
N MET A 124 -11.17 6.60 -1.41
CA MET A 124 -10.47 5.46 -2.01
C MET A 124 -11.41 4.28 -2.27
N LEU A 125 -12.30 3.95 -1.33
CA LEU A 125 -13.28 2.85 -1.49
C LEU A 125 -14.28 3.14 -2.61
N VAL A 126 -14.80 4.37 -2.68
CA VAL A 126 -15.71 4.80 -3.75
C VAL A 126 -15.01 4.77 -5.10
N GLY A 127 -13.78 5.28 -5.18
CA GLY A 127 -12.95 5.24 -6.38
C GLY A 127 -12.68 3.80 -6.86
N ALA A 128 -12.35 2.90 -5.93
CA ALA A 128 -12.15 1.48 -6.23
C ALA A 128 -13.46 0.81 -6.71
N GLY A 129 -14.59 1.12 -6.07
CA GLY A 129 -15.91 0.61 -6.46
C GLY A 129 -16.33 1.08 -7.85
N LEU A 130 -16.10 2.36 -8.16
CA LEU A 130 -16.33 2.92 -9.50
C LEU A 130 -15.42 2.25 -10.54
N TYR A 131 -14.15 2.07 -10.24
CA TYR A 131 -13.22 1.38 -11.14
C TYR A 131 -13.63 -0.09 -11.38
N LEU A 132 -14.13 -0.80 -10.38
CA LEU A 132 -14.63 -2.17 -10.57
C LEU A 132 -15.87 -2.22 -11.47
N ARG A 133 -16.77 -1.23 -11.34
CA ARG A 133 -18.01 -1.16 -12.13
C ARG A 133 -17.78 -0.70 -13.57
N PHE A 134 -16.87 0.24 -13.80
CA PHE A 134 -16.61 0.83 -15.13
C PHE A 134 -15.34 0.31 -15.80
N GLY A 135 -14.42 -0.29 -15.05
CA GLY A 135 -13.13 -0.77 -15.52
C GLY A 135 -13.24 -1.89 -16.56
N ALA A 136 -14.27 -2.74 -16.49
CA ALA A 136 -14.53 -3.75 -17.51
C ALA A 136 -14.90 -3.15 -18.88
N THR A 137 -15.42 -1.93 -18.91
CA THR A 137 -15.69 -1.17 -20.15
C THR A 137 -14.47 -0.37 -20.58
N LEU A 138 -13.73 0.19 -19.63
CA LEU A 138 -12.52 0.98 -19.89
C LEU A 138 -11.36 0.13 -20.41
N GLU A 139 -11.12 -1.05 -19.83
CA GLU A 139 -10.10 -2.00 -20.30
C GLU A 139 -10.40 -2.52 -21.71
N ARG A 140 -11.65 -2.55 -22.16
CA ARG A 140 -11.99 -2.93 -23.55
C ARG A 140 -11.60 -1.85 -24.57
N HIS A 141 -11.60 -0.58 -24.17
CA HIS A 141 -11.16 0.54 -25.02
C HIS A 141 -9.64 0.70 -25.03
N LEU A 142 -8.98 0.52 -23.89
CA LEU A 142 -7.51 0.62 -23.74
C LEU A 142 -6.71 -0.60 -24.26
N ARG A 143 -7.40 -1.65 -24.71
CA ARG A 143 -6.80 -2.89 -25.25
C ARG A 143 -6.92 -2.99 -26.77
N ARG A 144 -7.57 -2.01 -27.43
CA ARG A 144 -7.45 -1.76 -28.87
C ARG A 144 -6.32 -0.78 -29.11
#